data_AF-A0A512AI97-F1
#
_entry.id   AF-A0A512AI97-F1
#
_cell.length_a   1.000
_cell.length_b   1.000
_cell.length_c   1.000
_cell.angle_alpha   90.00
_cell.angle_beta   90.00
_cell.angle_gamma   90.00
#
_symmetry.space_group_name_H-M   'P 1'
#
loop_
_entity.id
_entity.type
_entity.pdbx_description
1 polymer ?
#
loop_
_entity_poly.entity_id
_entity_poly.type
_entity_poly.pdbx_seq_one_letter_code
_entity_poly.pdbx_strand_id
1 'polypeptide(L)' 'MRRSSLLILALLPLLGACAHGGVQIGAKPWQRDVLARRSMQLGRDPSVIAFDEHTYFSKEAASGGRSFDGGGCGCN' A
#
# COMPACT_ATOMS: atom_id res chain seq x y z
N MET A 1 -25.94 -28.92 -30.72
CA MET A 1 -26.27 -27.60 -30.12
C MET A 1 -26.64 -27.72 -28.64
N ARG A 2 -27.72 -28.43 -28.26
CA ARG A 2 -28.15 -28.56 -26.84
C ARG A 2 -27.09 -29.14 -25.89
N ARG A 3 -26.33 -30.16 -26.31
CA ARG A 3 -25.26 -30.77 -25.50
C ARG A 3 -24.08 -29.81 -25.23
N SER A 4 -23.67 -29.05 -26.24
CA SER A 4 -22.61 -28.04 -26.11
C SER A 4 -23.04 -26.89 -25.18
N SER A 5 -24.30 -26.46 -25.24
CA SER A 5 -24.85 -25.45 -24.33
C SER A 5 -24.89 -25.92 -22.87
N LEU A 6 -25.19 -27.20 -22.62
CA LEU A 6 -25.16 -27.79 -21.28
C LEU A 6 -23.73 -27.87 -20.71
N LEU A 7 -22.74 -28.18 -21.56
CA LEU A 7 -21.33 -28.18 -21.15
C LEU A 7 -20.86 -26.77 -20.78
N ILE A 8 -21.23 -25.76 -21.56
CA ILE A 8 -20.88 -24.35 -21.27
C ILE A 8 -21.50 -23.89 -19.95
N LEU A 9 -22.76 -24.25 -19.68
CA LEU A 9 -23.44 -23.88 -18.43
C LEU A 9 -22.81 -24.57 -17.20
N ALA A 10 -22.31 -25.80 -17.35
CA ALA A 10 -21.61 -26.53 -16.29
C ALA A 10 -20.20 -25.98 -16.00
N LEU A 11 -19.53 -25.38 -16.98
CA LEU A 11 -18.18 -24.83 -16.86
C LEU A 11 -18.14 -23.38 -16.34
N LEU A 12 -19.24 -22.64 -16.47
CA LEU A 12 -19.36 -21.24 -16.02
C LEU A 12 -19.00 -20.98 -14.53
N PRO A 13 -19.37 -21.82 -13.54
CA PRO A 13 -19.04 -21.56 -12.14
C PRO A 13 -17.56 -21.73 -11.79
N LEU A 14 -16.77 -22.41 -12.63
CA LEU A 14 -15.32 -22.60 -12.41
C LEU A 14 -14.51 -21.31 -12.58
N LEU A 15 -15.03 -20.36 -13.37
CA LEU A 15 -14.37 -19.07 -13.64
C LEU A 15 -14.54 -18.06 -12.50
N GLY A 16 -15.56 -18.23 -11.64
CA GLY A 16 -15.87 -17.30 -10.55
C GLY A 16 -15.17 -17.63 -9.22
N ALA A 17 -14.57 -18.81 -9.08
CA ALA A 17 -14.08 -19.30 -7.79
C ALA A 17 -13.04 -18.38 -7.12
N CYS A 18 -12.21 -17.68 -7.89
CA CYS A 18 -11.19 -16.77 -7.38
C CYS A 18 -11.75 -15.46 -6.79
N ALA A 19 -12.95 -15.05 -7.20
CA ALA A 19 -13.55 -13.79 -6.77
C ALA A 19 -14.43 -13.93 -5.51
N HIS A 20 -14.90 -15.13 -5.19
CA HIS A 20 -15.92 -15.35 -4.14
C HIS A 20 -15.34 -16.12 -2.93
N GLY A 21 -14.16 -16.72 -3.06
CA GLY A 21 -13.48 -17.49 -2.03
C GLY A 21 -12.35 -16.73 -1.37
N GLY A 22 -12.66 -15.85 -0.41
CA GLY A 22 -11.74 -15.47 0.66
C GLY A 22 -10.41 -14.80 0.29
N VAL A 23 -10.18 -14.40 -0.97
CA VAL A 23 -9.01 -13.60 -1.37
C VAL A 23 -9.17 -12.20 -0.75
N GLN A 24 -8.67 -12.07 0.48
CA GLN A 24 -8.56 -10.78 1.15
C GLN A 24 -7.33 -10.08 0.58
N ILE A 25 -7.56 -9.02 -0.20
CA ILE A 25 -6.48 -8.16 -0.68
C ILE A 25 -5.96 -7.38 0.55
N GLY A 26 -4.90 -7.88 1.17
CA GLY A 26 -4.26 -7.27 2.34
C GLY A 26 -4.62 -7.90 3.68
N ALA A 27 -3.98 -7.41 4.74
CA ALA A 27 -4.19 -7.88 6.12
C ALA A 27 -5.48 -7.30 6.71
N LYS A 28 -6.28 -8.14 7.39
CA LYS A 28 -7.42 -7.65 8.18
C LYS A 28 -6.92 -6.74 9.31
N PRO A 29 -7.73 -5.78 9.81
CA PRO A 29 -7.28 -4.81 10.81
C PRO A 29 -6.60 -5.43 12.04
N TRP A 30 -7.15 -6.52 12.58
CA TRP A 30 -6.62 -7.23 13.74
C TRP A 30 -5.40 -8.12 13.45
N GLN A 31 -5.11 -8.40 12.18
CA GLN A 31 -3.93 -9.18 11.79
C GLN A 31 -2.67 -8.31 11.65
N ARG A 32 -2.83 -6.99 11.66
CA ARG A 32 -1.71 -6.05 11.47
C ARG A 32 -0.64 -6.20 12.54
N ASP A 33 -1.02 -6.45 13.79
CA ASP A 33 -0.08 -6.64 14.91
C ASP A 33 0.82 -7.87 14.72
N VAL A 34 0.26 -8.97 14.20
CA VAL A 34 0.97 -10.24 14.02
C VAL A 34 1.76 -10.28 12.70
N LEU A 35 1.24 -9.65 11.64
CA LEU A 35 1.84 -9.69 10.31
C LEU A 35 2.88 -8.58 10.07
N ALA A 36 2.82 -7.47 10.82
CA ALA A 36 3.79 -6.39 10.72
C ALA A 36 5.14 -6.84 11.29
N ARG A 37 6.18 -6.75 10.46
CA ARG A 37 7.56 -7.01 10.89
C ARG A 37 8.22 -5.71 11.32
N ARG A 38 9.19 -5.79 12.23
CA ARG A 38 10.01 -4.62 12.62
C ARG A 38 10.68 -3.91 11.43
N SER A 39 10.95 -4.63 10.35
CA SER A 39 11.51 -4.08 9.11
C SER A 39 10.54 -3.20 8.32
N MET A 40 9.23 -3.29 8.57
CA MET A 40 8.19 -2.50 7.89
C MET A 40 7.94 -1.15 8.59
N GLN A 41 8.67 -0.85 9.65
CA GLN A 41 8.53 0.40 10.40
C GLN A 41 8.91 1.59 9.51
N LEU A 42 8.06 2.62 9.50
CA LEU A 42 8.35 3.88 8.82
C LEU A 42 9.59 4.53 9.45
N GLY A 43 10.47 5.07 8.60
CA GLY A 43 11.68 5.73 9.04
C GLY A 43 12.66 4.85 9.83
N ARG A 44 12.66 3.54 9.57
CA ARG A 44 13.58 2.59 10.22
C ARG A 44 15.05 2.97 10.05
N ASP A 45 15.41 3.54 8.90
CA ASP A 45 16.79 3.91 8.58
C ASP A 45 16.97 5.45 8.62
N PRO A 46 17.73 5.97 9.59
CA PRO A 46 18.01 7.40 9.70
C PRO A 46 18.68 8.00 8.47
N SER A 47 19.49 7.23 7.74
CA SER A 47 20.18 7.71 6.55
C SER A 47 19.21 7.96 5.38
N VAL A 48 18.25 7.05 5.20
CA VAL A 48 17.17 7.18 4.21
C VAL A 48 16.28 8.36 4.57
N ILE A 49 15.94 8.51 5.85
CA ILE A 49 15.16 9.65 6.37
C ILE A 49 15.85 10.99 6.11
N ALA A 50 17.18 11.06 6.32
CA ALA A 50 17.95 12.27 6.08
C ALA A 50 18.06 12.61 4.59
N PHE A 51 18.24 11.60 3.74
CA PHE A 51 18.29 11.79 2.29
C PHE A 51 16.95 12.25 1.70
N ASP A 52 15.85 11.68 2.20
CA ASP A 52 14.49 12.06 1.78
C ASP A 52 14.20 13.51 2.14
N GLU A 53 14.54 13.96 3.36
CA GLU A 53 14.43 15.39 3.72
C GLU A 53 15.29 16.28 2.88
N HIS A 54 16.54 15.88 2.62
CA HIS A 54 17.42 16.72 1.83
C HIS A 54 16.82 16.94 0.44
N THR A 55 16.23 15.89 -0.14
CA THR A 55 15.51 15.99 -1.41
C THR A 55 14.24 16.82 -1.29
N TYR A 56 13.42 16.59 -0.27
CA TYR A 56 12.16 17.29 -0.02
C TYR A 56 12.40 18.79 0.18
N PHE A 57 13.34 19.16 1.05
CA PHE A 57 13.66 20.57 1.28
C PHE A 57 14.31 21.24 0.06
N SER A 58 15.08 20.51 -0.73
CA SER A 58 15.70 21.06 -1.93
C SER A 58 14.70 21.31 -3.07
N LYS A 59 13.57 20.61 -3.08
CA LYS A 59 12.63 20.61 -4.21
C LYS A 59 11.24 21.17 -3.89
N GLU A 60 10.76 20.96 -2.67
CA GLU A 60 9.34 21.06 -2.31
C GLU A 60 9.06 21.82 -1.01
N ALA A 61 10.09 22.43 -0.38
CA ALA A 61 10.01 23.14 0.90
C ALA A 61 9.00 24.29 0.97
N ALA A 62 8.46 24.76 -0.15
CA ALA A 62 7.55 25.90 -0.24
C ALA A 62 6.26 25.71 0.60
N SER A 63 5.87 24.46 0.89
CA SER A 63 4.62 24.14 1.61
C SER A 63 4.79 23.92 3.12
N GLY A 64 6.03 23.96 3.64
CA GLY A 64 6.35 23.57 5.02
C GLY A 64 6.77 22.10 5.14
N GLY A 65 7.78 21.82 5.97
CA GLY A 65 8.33 20.47 6.21
C GLY A 65 7.64 19.71 7.34
N ARG A 66 8.14 18.49 7.63
CA ARG A 66 7.61 17.60 8.67
C ARG A 66 7.78 18.08 10.11
N SER A 67 8.44 19.23 10.31
CA SER A 67 8.60 19.85 11.63
C SER A 67 7.40 20.73 11.93
N PHE A 68 6.80 20.54 13.10
CA PHE A 68 5.81 21.48 13.62
C PHE A 68 6.54 22.81 13.91
N ASP A 69 6.06 23.87 13.26
CA ASP A 69 6.51 25.27 13.30
C ASP A 69 7.69 25.62 12.35
N GLY A 70 7.39 26.37 11.28
CA GLY A 70 8.40 27.01 10.41
C GLY A 70 8.16 26.85 8.91
N GLY A 71 7.41 27.79 8.31
CA GLY A 71 6.96 27.72 6.92
C GLY A 71 8.02 27.95 5.85
N GLY A 72 7.82 27.28 4.70
CA GLY A 72 7.88 27.81 3.33
C GLY A 72 9.12 28.50 2.76
N CYS A 73 10.16 28.80 3.56
CA CYS A 73 11.33 29.57 3.12
C CYS A 73 12.67 28.85 3.36
N GLY A 74 12.69 27.71 4.05
CA GLY A 74 13.90 26.87 4.15
C GLY A 74 15.05 27.41 5.00
N CYS A 75 14.85 28.48 5.78
CA CYS A 75 15.85 28.94 6.74
C CYS A 75 15.56 28.34 8.13
N ASN A 76 16.40 27.39 8.57
CA ASN A 76 16.58 27.10 10.00
C ASN A 76 17.74 27.93 10.52
#